data_AF-A0A2W4KLM9-F1
#
_entry.id   AF-A0A2W4KLM9-F1
#
_cell.length_a   1.000
_cell.length_b   1.000
_cell.length_c   1.000
_cell.angle_alpha   90.00
_cell.angle_beta   90.00
_cell.angle_gamma   90.00
#
_symmetry.space_group_name_H-M   'P 1'
#
loop_
_entity.id
_entity.type
_entity.pdbx_description
1 polymer ?
#
loop_
_entity_poly.entity_id
_entity_poly.type
_entity_poly.pdbx_seq_one_letter_code
_entity_poly.pdbx_strand_id
1 'polypeptide(L)'
;MEPHERQYVDLLLAMAVERFSERIIQRNGGVAAALDRLRADPHGEGISLGRFVDAFFREALLDTPGGACLILRAMADRRWEGGDELAPGSTVGDVLQYMARRVFEVLLVKKTEEALERELAFGGE
;
A
#
# COMPACT_ATOMS: atom_id res chain seq x y z
N MET A 1 7.17 -17.24 -8.23
CA MET A 1 6.50 -16.23 -9.08
C MET A 1 7.41 -15.99 -10.26
N GLU A 2 6.86 -15.86 -11.47
CA GLU A 2 7.67 -15.71 -12.68
C GLU A 2 8.33 -14.30 -12.73
N PRO A 3 9.49 -14.14 -13.40
CA PRO A 3 10.19 -12.85 -13.45
C PRO A 3 9.33 -11.69 -14.00
N HIS A 4 8.50 -11.94 -14.99
CA HIS A 4 7.61 -10.93 -15.57
C HIS A 4 6.48 -10.52 -14.62
N GLU A 5 5.93 -11.45 -13.85
CA GLU A 5 4.97 -11.17 -12.79
C GLU A 5 5.61 -10.31 -11.69
N ARG A 6 6.89 -10.57 -11.36
CA ARG A 6 7.65 -9.76 -10.41
C ARG A 6 7.81 -8.33 -10.87
N GLN A 7 8.28 -8.15 -12.10
CA GLN A 7 8.44 -6.82 -12.69
C GLN A 7 7.12 -6.05 -12.72
N TYR A 8 6.02 -6.73 -13.03
CA TYR A 8 4.70 -6.11 -13.03
C TYR A 8 4.26 -5.67 -11.62
N VAL A 9 4.48 -6.48 -10.60
CA VAL A 9 4.18 -6.08 -9.21
C VAL A 9 5.07 -4.93 -8.75
N ASP A 10 6.36 -4.94 -9.11
CA ASP A 10 7.29 -3.85 -8.78
C ASP A 10 6.86 -2.53 -9.45
N LEU A 11 6.36 -2.59 -10.69
CA LEU A 11 5.76 -1.43 -11.39
C LEU A 11 4.50 -0.92 -10.68
N LEU A 12 3.59 -1.81 -10.29
CA LEU A 12 2.38 -1.45 -9.55
C LEU A 12 2.73 -0.76 -8.22
N LEU A 13 3.72 -1.28 -7.50
CA LEU A 13 4.17 -0.69 -6.24
C LEU A 13 4.78 0.69 -6.45
N ALA A 14 5.63 0.87 -7.47
CA ALA A 14 6.21 2.17 -7.78
C ALA A 14 5.14 3.22 -8.07
N MET A 15 4.15 2.87 -8.90
CA MET A 15 3.02 3.76 -9.19
C MET A 15 2.17 4.07 -7.96
N ALA A 16 1.95 3.07 -7.09
CA ALA A 16 1.21 3.28 -5.85
C ALA A 16 1.94 4.25 -4.92
N VAL A 17 3.26 4.11 -4.76
CA VAL A 17 4.09 4.99 -3.93
C VAL A 17 4.05 6.41 -4.44
N GLU A 18 4.28 6.62 -5.74
CA GLU A 18 4.25 7.95 -6.37
C GLU A 18 2.91 8.65 -6.14
N ARG A 19 1.80 8.00 -6.55
CA ARG A 19 0.45 8.56 -6.43
C ARG A 19 0.05 8.80 -4.98
N PHE A 20 0.44 7.90 -4.08
CA PHE A 20 0.10 8.05 -2.66
C PHE A 20 0.88 9.19 -2.02
N SER A 21 2.19 9.29 -2.27
CA SER A 21 3.06 10.38 -1.82
C SER A 21 2.52 11.73 -2.26
N GLU A 22 2.28 11.92 -3.56
CA GLU A 22 1.74 13.17 -4.10
C GLU A 22 0.43 13.58 -3.42
N ARG A 23 -0.49 12.60 -3.26
CA ARG A 23 -1.78 12.82 -2.63
C ARG A 23 -1.64 13.29 -1.18
N ILE A 24 -0.81 12.64 -0.37
CA ILE A 24 -0.66 13.00 1.04
C ILE A 24 0.14 14.28 1.21
N ILE A 25 1.11 14.59 0.35
CA ILE A 25 1.82 15.87 0.35
C ILE A 25 0.83 17.02 0.11
N GLN A 26 0.03 16.94 -0.96
CA GLN A 26 -0.96 17.97 -1.30
C GLN A 26 -2.00 18.16 -0.19
N ARG A 27 -2.49 17.06 0.38
CA ARG A 27 -3.52 17.09 1.43
C ARG A 27 -3.01 17.64 2.76
N ASN A 28 -1.73 17.43 3.07
CA ASN A 28 -1.16 17.81 4.36
C ASN A 28 -0.36 19.10 4.31
N GLY A 29 -0.24 19.74 3.14
CA GLY A 29 0.40 21.03 2.96
C GLY A 29 1.93 20.97 2.93
N GLY A 30 2.50 19.81 2.54
CA GLY A 30 3.95 19.63 2.40
C GLY A 30 4.46 18.27 2.86
N VAL A 31 5.72 17.98 2.50
CA VAL A 31 6.37 16.68 2.71
C VAL A 31 6.56 16.36 4.19
N ALA A 32 7.03 17.32 4.99
CA ALA A 32 7.26 17.11 6.43
C ALA A 32 5.97 16.76 7.19
N ALA A 33 4.91 17.55 6.97
CA ALA A 33 3.61 17.32 7.60
C ALA A 33 2.97 16.00 7.15
N ALA A 34 3.18 15.60 5.89
CA ALA A 34 2.72 14.30 5.39
C ALA A 34 3.47 13.14 6.04
N LEU A 35 4.80 13.24 6.18
CA LEU A 35 5.64 12.20 6.79
C LEU A 35 5.31 12.00 8.28
N ASP A 36 5.17 13.10 9.03
CA ASP A 36 4.83 13.04 10.45
C ASP A 36 3.46 12.37 10.67
N ARG A 37 2.47 12.71 9.85
CA ARG A 37 1.13 12.10 9.92
C ARG A 37 1.13 10.64 9.48
N LEU A 38 1.88 10.29 8.43
CA LEU A 38 2.01 8.91 7.96
C LEU A 38 2.56 8.01 9.06
N ARG A 39 3.60 8.46 9.79
CA ARG A 39 4.19 7.71 10.90
C ARG A 39 3.30 7.63 12.13
N ALA A 40 2.52 8.69 12.39
CA ALA A 40 1.63 8.74 13.55
C ALA A 40 0.41 7.82 13.39
N ASP A 41 -0.27 7.90 12.24
CA ASP A 41 -1.43 7.06 11.93
C ASP A 41 -1.64 6.96 10.40
N PRO A 42 -1.19 5.86 9.76
CA PRO A 42 -1.40 5.64 8.32
C PRO A 42 -2.88 5.59 7.91
N HIS A 43 -3.79 5.26 8.82
CA HIS A 43 -5.22 5.18 8.54
C HIS A 43 -5.98 6.45 8.95
N GLY A 44 -5.28 7.41 9.56
CA GLY A 44 -5.83 8.64 10.09
C GLY A 44 -6.30 9.64 9.03
N GLU A 45 -6.91 10.71 9.51
CA GLU A 45 -7.32 11.84 8.67
C GLU A 45 -6.11 12.48 7.99
N GLY A 46 -6.23 12.78 6.69
CA GLY A 46 -5.12 13.35 5.92
C GLY A 46 -4.28 12.31 5.18
N ILE A 47 -4.28 11.05 5.63
CA ILE A 47 -3.56 9.93 4.99
C ILE A 47 -4.55 8.96 4.35
N SER A 48 -5.43 8.35 5.16
CA SER A 48 -6.48 7.41 4.73
C SER A 48 -5.96 6.28 3.83
N LEU A 49 -4.89 5.60 4.24
CA LEU A 49 -4.21 4.54 3.49
C LEU A 49 -5.16 3.47 2.96
N GLY A 50 -6.02 2.91 3.81
CA GLY A 50 -6.93 1.84 3.39
C GLY A 50 -7.86 2.24 2.25
N ARG A 51 -8.39 3.47 2.29
CA ARG A 51 -9.22 3.99 1.18
C ARG A 51 -8.43 4.13 -0.11
N PHE A 52 -7.16 4.53 -0.03
CA PHE A 52 -6.29 4.60 -1.20
C PHE A 52 -6.02 3.20 -1.76
N VAL A 53 -5.63 2.24 -0.91
CA VAL A 53 -5.36 0.86 -1.34
C VAL A 53 -6.60 0.22 -1.94
N ASP A 54 -7.78 0.45 -1.37
CA ASP A 54 -9.05 -0.04 -1.91
C ASP A 54 -9.38 0.51 -3.30
N ALA A 55 -9.08 1.79 -3.55
CA ALA A 55 -9.26 2.41 -4.86
C ALA A 55 -8.21 1.88 -5.84
N PHE A 56 -6.94 1.85 -5.43
CA PHE A 56 -5.84 1.36 -6.24
C PHE A 56 -6.04 -0.10 -6.67
N PHE A 57 -6.48 -0.97 -5.76
CA PHE A 57 -6.74 -2.37 -6.09
C PHE A 57 -7.84 -2.52 -7.14
N ARG A 58 -8.90 -1.71 -7.08
CA ARG A 58 -9.96 -1.69 -8.10
C ARG A 58 -9.45 -1.18 -9.45
N GLU A 59 -8.72 -0.07 -9.45
CA GLU A 59 -8.16 0.53 -10.66
C GLU A 59 -7.14 -0.39 -11.35
N ALA A 60 -6.34 -1.11 -10.56
CA ALA A 60 -5.34 -2.05 -11.05
C ALA A 60 -5.87 -3.48 -11.28
N LEU A 61 -7.19 -3.70 -11.14
CA LEU A 61 -7.83 -5.02 -11.29
C LEU A 61 -7.29 -6.10 -10.34
N LEU A 62 -6.77 -5.68 -9.18
CA LEU A 62 -6.25 -6.53 -8.11
C LEU A 62 -7.35 -6.99 -7.14
N ASP A 63 -8.56 -6.43 -7.23
CA ASP A 63 -9.73 -6.75 -6.41
C ASP A 63 -10.41 -8.08 -6.79
N THR A 64 -9.71 -8.93 -7.54
CA THR A 64 -10.11 -10.30 -7.90
C THR A 64 -9.26 -11.34 -7.13
N PRO A 65 -9.72 -12.59 -6.97
CA PRO A 65 -8.90 -13.63 -6.35
C PRO A 65 -7.53 -13.83 -7.03
N GLY A 66 -7.48 -13.71 -8.37
CA GLY A 66 -6.23 -13.79 -9.13
C GLY A 66 -5.27 -12.63 -8.82
N GLY A 67 -5.82 -11.41 -8.74
CA GLY A 67 -5.07 -10.22 -8.34
C GLY A 67 -4.52 -10.30 -6.92
N ALA A 68 -5.34 -10.73 -5.96
CA ALA A 68 -4.89 -10.99 -4.59
C ALA A 68 -3.76 -12.01 -4.54
N CYS A 69 -3.91 -13.15 -5.24
CA CYS A 69 -2.87 -14.17 -5.32
C CYS A 69 -1.57 -13.66 -5.95
N LEU A 70 -1.63 -12.76 -6.93
CA LEU A 70 -0.45 -12.13 -7.50
C LEU A 70 0.33 -11.32 -6.43
N ILE A 71 -0.36 -10.48 -5.66
CA ILE A 71 0.24 -9.71 -4.57
C ILE A 71 0.80 -10.62 -3.48
N LEU A 72 0.03 -11.63 -3.05
CA LEU A 72 0.44 -12.56 -2.00
C LEU A 72 1.68 -13.37 -2.42
N ARG A 73 1.75 -13.84 -3.69
CA ARG A 73 2.94 -14.50 -4.22
C ARG A 73 4.18 -13.61 -4.21
N ALA A 74 4.01 -12.31 -4.49
CA ALA A 74 5.12 -11.35 -4.45
C ALA A 74 5.61 -11.05 -3.01
N MET A 75 4.76 -11.27 -2.01
CA MET A 75 5.04 -11.01 -0.60
C MET A 75 5.24 -12.28 0.23
N ALA A 76 5.42 -13.45 -0.41
CA ALA A 76 5.41 -14.74 0.27
C ALA A 76 6.49 -14.89 1.37
N ASP A 77 7.63 -14.22 1.23
CA ASP A 77 8.72 -14.27 2.21
C ASP A 77 8.50 -13.31 3.40
N ARG A 78 7.45 -12.49 3.37
CA ARG A 78 7.15 -11.55 4.45
C ARG A 78 6.42 -12.25 5.58
N ARG A 79 6.74 -11.84 6.81
CA ARG A 79 5.95 -12.24 7.97
C ARG A 79 4.57 -11.61 7.91
N TRP A 80 3.57 -12.41 8.19
CA TRP A 80 2.22 -11.93 8.40
C TRP A 80 2.12 -11.27 9.77
N GLU A 81 1.75 -10.00 9.80
CA GLU A 81 1.58 -9.20 11.03
C GLU A 81 0.10 -8.85 11.30
N GLY A 82 -0.83 -9.39 10.50
CA GLY A 82 -2.25 -9.04 10.60
C GLY A 82 -2.99 -9.73 11.76
N GLY A 83 -4.08 -9.08 12.19
CA GLY A 83 -4.97 -9.54 13.27
C GLY A 83 -6.37 -9.98 12.83
N ASP A 84 -7.16 -10.40 13.82
CA ASP A 84 -8.49 -11.02 13.74
C ASP A 84 -9.59 -10.05 13.26
N GLU A 85 -9.64 -9.75 11.96
CA GLU A 85 -10.73 -8.93 11.37
C GLU A 85 -11.38 -9.63 10.16
N LEU A 86 -11.64 -10.94 10.28
CA LEU A 86 -12.44 -11.67 9.31
C LEU A 86 -13.75 -12.10 9.95
N ALA A 87 -14.86 -11.75 9.29
CA ALA A 87 -16.19 -12.11 9.76
C ALA A 87 -16.40 -13.64 9.65
N PRO A 88 -17.13 -14.26 10.59
CA PRO A 88 -17.58 -15.63 10.43
C PRO A 88 -18.35 -15.80 9.11
N GLY A 89 -18.00 -16.82 8.33
CA GLY A 89 -18.63 -17.09 7.03
C GLY A 89 -18.00 -16.35 5.83
N SER A 90 -16.91 -15.62 6.01
CA SER A 90 -16.12 -15.07 4.90
C SER A 90 -15.71 -16.16 3.90
N THR A 91 -15.80 -15.85 2.62
CA THR A 91 -15.34 -16.73 1.55
C THR A 91 -13.81 -16.72 1.49
N VAL A 92 -13.20 -17.74 0.86
CA VAL A 92 -11.75 -17.75 0.59
C VAL A 92 -11.32 -16.51 -0.19
N GLY A 93 -12.17 -16.02 -1.11
CA GLY A 93 -11.91 -14.79 -1.85
C GLY A 93 -11.78 -13.56 -0.94
N ASP A 94 -12.65 -13.44 0.06
CA ASP A 94 -12.61 -12.35 1.03
C ASP A 94 -11.33 -12.40 1.87
N VAL A 95 -10.93 -13.61 2.29
CA VAL A 95 -9.68 -13.82 3.03
C VAL A 95 -8.46 -13.43 2.18
N LEU A 96 -8.42 -13.87 0.92
CA LEU A 96 -7.33 -13.52 0.00
C LEU A 96 -7.23 -12.02 -0.21
N GLN A 97 -8.37 -11.34 -0.42
CA GLN A 97 -8.43 -9.89 -0.60
C GLN A 97 -7.97 -9.14 0.64
N TYR A 98 -8.46 -9.53 1.82
CA TYR A 98 -8.04 -8.95 3.09
C TYR A 98 -6.53 -9.07 3.28
N MET A 99 -5.99 -10.29 3.12
CA MET A 99 -4.56 -10.52 3.28
C MET A 99 -3.73 -9.73 2.27
N ALA A 100 -4.11 -9.74 0.99
CA ALA A 100 -3.41 -9.02 -0.08
C ALA A 100 -3.35 -7.52 0.18
N ARG A 101 -4.46 -6.90 0.63
CA ARG A 101 -4.48 -5.48 0.97
C ARG A 101 -3.62 -5.19 2.18
N ARG A 102 -3.73 -5.97 3.25
CA ARG A 102 -2.92 -5.76 4.47
C ARG A 102 -1.41 -5.83 4.21
N VAL A 103 -0.94 -6.84 3.47
CA VAL A 103 0.51 -6.92 3.17
C VAL A 103 0.97 -5.80 2.25
N PHE A 104 0.10 -5.34 1.35
CA PHE A 104 0.38 -4.23 0.45
C PHE A 104 0.41 -2.90 1.19
N GLU A 105 -0.53 -2.64 2.09
CA GLU A 105 -0.58 -1.47 2.98
C GLU A 105 0.74 -1.28 3.74
N VAL A 106 1.20 -2.34 4.42
CA VAL A 106 2.46 -2.32 5.18
C VAL A 106 3.65 -1.97 4.29
N LEU A 107 3.69 -2.53 3.07
CA LEU A 107 4.76 -2.22 2.14
C LEU A 107 4.67 -0.80 1.60
N LEU A 108 3.46 -0.34 1.27
CA LEU A 108 3.23 0.98 0.72
C LEU A 108 3.65 2.05 1.74
N VAL A 109 3.27 1.91 3.01
CA VAL A 109 3.69 2.83 4.08
C VAL A 109 5.20 2.95 4.12
N LYS A 110 5.91 1.82 4.23
CA LYS A 110 7.37 1.81 4.30
C LYS A 110 8.01 2.50 3.09
N LYS A 111 7.50 2.24 1.88
CA LYS A 111 8.08 2.81 0.66
C LYS A 111 7.74 4.28 0.47
N THR A 112 6.56 4.70 0.91
CA THR A 112 6.18 6.11 0.94
C THR A 112 7.01 6.87 1.96
N GLU A 113 7.26 6.32 3.15
CA GLU A 113 8.21 6.92 4.11
C GLU A 113 9.60 7.12 3.50
N GLU A 114 10.17 6.07 2.89
CA GLU A 114 11.47 6.14 2.19
C GLU A 114 11.48 7.22 1.09
N ALA A 115 10.35 7.40 0.38
CA ALA A 115 10.21 8.41 -0.67
C ALA A 115 10.14 9.84 -0.10
N LEU A 116 9.33 10.06 0.93
CA LEU A 116 9.20 11.37 1.58
C LEU A 116 10.50 11.78 2.30
N GLU A 117 11.19 10.85 2.96
CA GLU A 117 12.50 11.09 3.57
C GLU A 117 13.54 11.52 2.53
N ARG A 118 13.54 10.87 1.36
CA ARG A 118 14.41 11.25 0.25
C ARG A 118 14.07 12.64 -0.26
N GLU A 119 12.79 12.95 -0.43
CA GLU A 119 12.35 14.27 -0.88
C GLU A 119 12.71 15.36 0.14
N LEU A 120 12.60 15.11 1.44
CA LEU A 120 13.08 16.05 2.47
C LEU A 120 14.58 16.25 2.44
N ALA A 121 15.36 15.19 2.17
CA ALA A 121 16.81 15.25 2.15
C ALA A 121 17.37 15.97 0.92
N PHE A 122 16.69 15.89 -0.23
CA PHE A 122 17.20 16.37 -1.52
C PHE A 122 16.34 17.47 -2.18
N GLY A 123 15.10 17.66 -1.75
CA GLY A 123 14.14 18.63 -2.30
C GLY A 123 14.13 19.98 -1.60
N GLY A 124 15.26 20.39 -1.00
CA GLY A 124 15.37 21.68 -0.34
C GLY A 124 15.29 22.84 -1.33
N GLU A 125 14.13 23.50 -1.37
CA GLU A 125 13.93 24.90 -1.78
C GLU A 125 13.05 25.63 -0.76
#